data_AF-A0A8S2SFX7-F1
#
_entry.id   AF-A0A8S2SFX7-F1
#
_cell.length_a   1.000
_cell.length_b   1.000
_cell.length_c   1.000
_cell.angle_alpha   90.00
_cell.angle_beta   90.00
_cell.angle_gamma   90.00
#
_symmetry.space_group_name_H-M   'P 1'
#
loop_
_entity.id
_entity.type
_entity.pdbx_description
1 polymer ?
#
loop_
_entity_poly.entity_id
_entity_poly.type
_entity_poly.pdbx_seq_one_letter_code
_entity_poly.pdbx_strand_id
1 'polypeptide(L)'
;PYLEGNKIYVRSDCKALEWMRTAKDVTGRLARWAMKLSAYRIEEIKYRPGKLNANADSLSRNPLPDDIVNQHEVSTIETAVNLWQNTNILKDIKEEQQADPKLKQIINFLETKPTTDS
;
A
#
# COMPACT_ATOMS: atom_id res chain seq x y z
N PRO A 1 10.53 5.96 -6.67
CA PRO A 1 11.74 6.69 -7.16
C PRO A 1 11.60 8.21 -7.32
N TYR A 2 10.53 8.75 -7.94
CA TYR A 2 10.47 10.19 -8.28
C TYR A 2 10.09 11.13 -7.12
N LEU A 3 9.29 10.68 -6.16
CA LEU A 3 8.78 11.50 -5.07
C LEU A 3 9.40 11.17 -3.70
N GLU A 4 10.11 10.04 -3.62
CA GLU A 4 10.64 9.51 -2.37
C GLU A 4 11.86 10.32 -1.91
N GLY A 5 11.84 10.76 -0.65
CA GLY A 5 12.89 11.62 -0.06
C GLY A 5 12.85 13.10 -0.46
N ASN A 6 12.16 13.44 -1.55
CA ASN A 6 12.04 14.80 -2.07
C ASN A 6 10.90 15.58 -1.42
N LYS A 7 11.11 16.89 -1.23
CA LYS A 7 10.05 17.82 -0.83
C LYS A 7 9.11 18.07 -2.00
N ILE A 8 7.82 17.91 -1.80
CA ILE A 8 6.82 18.05 -2.86
C ILE A 8 5.72 19.06 -2.51
N TYR A 9 5.18 19.73 -3.53
CA TYR A 9 4.08 20.69 -3.41
C TYR A 9 2.87 20.13 -4.15
N VAL A 10 1.72 20.08 -3.48
CA VAL A 10 0.47 19.53 -4.03
C VAL A 10 -0.51 20.65 -4.33
N ARG A 11 -1.05 20.65 -5.55
CA ARG A 11 -2.16 21.51 -5.97
C ARG A 11 -3.38 20.65 -6.24
N SER A 12 -4.47 20.95 -5.55
CA SER A 12 -5.73 20.22 -5.69
C SER A 12 -6.91 21.20 -5.64
N ASP A 13 -7.96 20.87 -6.36
CA ASP A 13 -9.27 21.55 -6.28
C ASP A 13 -10.14 21.04 -5.12
N CYS A 14 -9.58 20.20 -4.24
CA CYS A 14 -10.25 19.73 -3.04
C CYS A 14 -9.82 20.53 -1.80
N LYS A 15 -10.68 21.45 -1.33
CA LYS A 15 -10.45 22.22 -0.09
C LYS A 15 -10.28 21.35 1.15
N ALA A 16 -10.90 20.18 1.18
CA ALA A 16 -10.79 19.27 2.32
C ALA A 16 -9.35 18.76 2.52
N LEU A 17 -8.57 18.60 1.44
CA LEU A 17 -7.17 18.20 1.52
C LEU A 17 -6.28 19.30 2.09
N GLU A 18 -6.54 20.56 1.72
CA GLU A 18 -5.86 21.71 2.30
C GLU A 18 -6.18 21.85 3.80
N TRP A 19 -7.45 21.72 4.18
CA TRP A 19 -7.89 21.79 5.58
C TRP A 19 -7.32 20.65 6.44
N MET A 20 -7.32 19.42 5.92
CA MET A 20 -6.86 18.21 6.62
C MET A 20 -5.44 18.34 7.17
N ARG A 21 -4.58 19.14 6.54
CA ARG A 21 -3.21 19.38 7.02
C ARG A 21 -3.14 20.16 8.33
N THR A 22 -4.10 21.06 8.56
CA THR A 22 -4.17 21.91 9.77
C THR A 22 -5.10 21.34 10.83
N ALA A 23 -5.91 20.34 10.47
CA ALA A 23 -6.87 19.72 11.36
C ALA A 23 -6.15 18.83 12.40
N LYS A 24 -6.46 19.06 13.68
CA LYS A 24 -5.83 18.34 14.80
C LYS A 24 -6.38 16.93 14.98
N ASP A 25 -7.69 16.77 14.74
CA ASP A 25 -8.42 15.52 14.91
C ASP A 25 -9.16 15.17 13.62
N VAL A 26 -8.49 14.42 12.73
CA VAL A 26 -9.09 13.89 11.50
C VAL A 26 -9.56 12.46 11.72
N THR A 27 -10.79 12.15 11.29
CA THR A 27 -11.37 10.80 11.44
C THR A 27 -11.86 10.26 10.10
N GLY A 28 -12.15 8.95 10.06
CA GLY A 28 -12.74 8.29 8.91
C GLY A 28 -11.92 8.40 7.63
N ARG A 29 -12.53 8.92 6.55
CA ARG A 29 -11.89 8.99 5.23
C ARG A 29 -10.69 9.94 5.22
N LEU A 30 -10.76 11.07 5.93
CA LEU A 30 -9.67 12.03 5.99
C LEU A 30 -8.46 11.47 6.76
N ALA A 31 -8.70 10.75 7.86
CA ALA A 31 -7.61 10.06 8.58
C ALA A 31 -6.85 9.07 7.69
N ARG A 32 -7.57 8.28 6.88
CA ARG A 32 -6.93 7.35 5.93
C ARG A 32 -6.09 8.06 4.88
N TRP A 33 -6.58 9.18 4.35
CA TRP A 33 -5.80 10.00 3.42
C TRP A 33 -4.59 10.65 4.10
N ALA A 34 -4.74 11.17 5.32
CA ALA A 34 -3.63 11.72 6.09
C ALA A 34 -2.53 10.66 6.31
N MET A 35 -2.90 9.43 6.67
CA MET A 35 -1.97 8.31 6.79
C MET A 35 -1.30 7.96 5.46
N LYS A 36 -2.04 7.94 4.35
CA LYS A 36 -1.45 7.65 3.02
C LYS A 36 -0.49 8.75 2.58
N LEU A 37 -0.79 10.00 2.90
CA LEU A 37 0.01 11.16 2.53
C LEU A 37 1.22 11.36 3.45
N SER A 38 1.21 10.83 4.68
CA SER A 38 2.35 10.95 5.62
C SER A 38 3.60 10.23 5.14
N ALA A 39 3.47 9.27 4.21
CA ALA A 39 4.60 8.62 3.56
C ALA A 39 5.43 9.58 2.68
N TYR A 40 4.89 10.75 2.32
CA TYR A 40 5.54 11.73 1.44
C TYR A 40 5.96 12.98 2.21
N ARG A 41 7.09 13.59 1.82
CA ARG A 41 7.54 14.87 2.36
C ARG A 41 6.82 16.05 1.69
N ILE A 42 5.52 16.19 1.97
CA ILE A 42 4.69 17.25 1.37
C ILE A 42 4.96 18.58 2.08
N GLU A 43 5.66 19.49 1.41
CA GLU A 43 5.96 20.83 1.94
C GLU A 43 4.69 21.69 2.04
N GLU A 44 3.77 21.57 1.06
CA GLU A 44 2.53 22.34 1.05
C GLU A 44 1.42 21.62 0.26
N ILE A 45 0.18 21.74 0.74
CA ILE A 45 -1.04 21.43 -0.03
C ILE A 45 -1.80 22.74 -0.17
N LYS A 46 -2.00 23.22 -1.40
CA LYS A 46 -2.74 24.45 -1.68
C LYS A 46 -3.93 24.19 -2.59
N TYR A 47 -5.07 24.77 -2.22
CA TYR A 47 -6.25 24.75 -3.06
C TYR A 47 -6.00 25.53 -4.36
N ARG A 48 -6.44 24.95 -5.48
CA ARG A 48 -6.48 25.59 -6.79
C ARG A 48 -7.89 25.41 -7.36
N PRO A 49 -8.62 26.49 -7.71
CA PRO A 49 -9.93 26.36 -8.32
C PRO A 49 -9.92 25.43 -9.54
N GLY A 50 -10.93 24.56 -9.69
CA GLY A 50 -10.99 23.57 -10.76
C GLY A 50 -10.85 24.18 -12.17
N LYS A 51 -11.41 25.38 -12.40
CA LYS A 51 -11.24 26.14 -13.65
C LYS A 51 -9.77 26.42 -14.00
N LEU A 52 -8.91 26.54 -13.00
CA LEU A 52 -7.48 26.75 -13.18
C LEU A 52 -6.70 25.42 -13.15
N ASN A 53 -7.30 24.31 -12.72
CA ASN A 53 -6.69 22.99 -12.65
C ASN A 53 -6.98 22.13 -13.90
N ALA A 54 -7.09 22.79 -15.07
CA ALA A 54 -7.55 22.18 -16.31
C ALA A 54 -6.71 20.98 -16.76
N ASN A 55 -5.40 20.97 -16.48
CA ASN A 55 -4.52 19.85 -16.78
C ASN A 55 -4.94 18.59 -16.02
N ALA A 56 -5.10 18.68 -14.69
CA ALA A 56 -5.51 17.56 -13.86
C ALA A 56 -6.98 17.16 -14.12
N ASP A 57 -7.87 18.15 -14.33
CA ASP A 57 -9.28 17.90 -14.66
C ASP A 57 -9.40 17.13 -15.99
N SER A 58 -8.66 17.53 -17.03
CA SER A 58 -8.65 16.85 -18.33
C SER A 58 -8.21 15.39 -18.20
N LEU A 59 -7.15 15.12 -17.42
CA LEU A 59 -6.68 13.76 -17.18
C LEU A 59 -7.71 12.93 -16.39
N SER A 60 -8.37 13.52 -15.39
CA SER A 60 -9.36 12.81 -14.58
C SER A 60 -10.66 12.49 -15.33
N ARG A 61 -11.01 13.28 -16.34
CA ARG A 61 -12.21 13.10 -17.17
C ARG A 61 -12.02 12.17 -18.36
N ASN A 62 -10.77 11.84 -18.69
CA ASN A 62 -10.45 10.96 -19.81
C ASN A 62 -9.58 9.79 -19.34
N PRO A 63 -10.13 8.88 -18.50
CA PRO A 63 -9.39 7.72 -18.04
C PRO A 63 -9.05 6.81 -19.24
N LEU A 64 -7.85 6.22 -19.21
CA LEU A 64 -7.49 5.17 -20.14
C LEU A 64 -8.35 3.92 -19.88
N PRO A 65 -8.60 3.08 -20.90
CA PRO A 65 -9.24 1.78 -20.71
C PRO A 65 -8.54 0.97 -19.62
N ASP A 66 -9.33 0.28 -18.79
CA ASP A 66 -8.84 -0.48 -17.63
C ASP A 66 -7.75 -1.51 -18.01
N ASP A 67 -7.83 -2.05 -19.23
CA ASP A 67 -6.87 -3.02 -19.78
C ASP A 67 -5.44 -2.46 -19.92
N ILE A 68 -5.30 -1.13 -19.99
CA ILE A 68 -4.01 -0.42 -20.13
C ILE A 68 -3.49 0.02 -18.77
N VAL A 69 -4.37 0.45 -17.86
CA VAL A 69 -3.99 1.02 -16.55
C VAL A 69 -3.43 -0.05 -15.60
N ASN A 70 -3.95 -1.28 -15.68
CA ASN A 70 -3.57 -2.37 -14.77
C ASN A 70 -2.23 -3.06 -15.11
N GLN A 71 -1.51 -2.63 -16.16
CA GLN A 71 -0.27 -3.30 -16.59
C GLN A 71 0.90 -3.18 -15.60
N HIS A 72 0.82 -2.26 -14.63
CA HIS A 72 1.92 -1.99 -13.69
C HIS A 72 1.60 -2.16 -12.21
N GLU A 73 0.33 -2.40 -11.84
CA GLU A 73 0.01 -2.86 -10.48
C GLU A 73 0.07 -4.38 -10.47
N VAL A 74 1.28 -4.94 -10.37
CA VAL A 74 1.41 -6.37 -10.08
C VAL A 74 0.80 -6.58 -8.70
N SER A 75 -0.31 -7.30 -8.64
CA SER A 75 -0.97 -7.62 -7.39
C SER A 75 0.03 -8.34 -6.48
N THR A 76 0.14 -7.91 -5.22
CA THR A 76 1.03 -8.57 -4.24
C THR A 76 0.70 -10.07 -4.13
N ILE A 77 -0.58 -10.41 -4.28
CA ILE A 77 -1.06 -11.80 -4.29
C ILE A 77 -0.53 -12.51 -5.54
N GLU A 78 -0.61 -11.89 -6.71
CA GLU A 78 -0.14 -12.48 -7.96
C GLU A 78 1.39 -12.68 -7.97
N THR A 79 2.13 -11.71 -7.41
CA THR A 79 3.58 -11.86 -7.21
C THR A 79 3.89 -13.02 -6.25
N ALA A 80 3.19 -13.09 -5.11
CA ALA A 80 3.39 -14.15 -4.12
C ALA A 80 3.05 -15.54 -4.69
N VAL A 81 1.94 -15.66 -5.43
CA VAL A 81 1.55 -16.90 -6.10
C VAL A 81 2.59 -17.30 -7.14
N ASN A 82 3.04 -16.38 -7.99
CA ASN A 82 4.09 -16.65 -8.97
C ASN A 82 5.41 -17.06 -8.31
N LEU A 83 5.80 -16.44 -7.20
CA LEU A 83 6.98 -16.83 -6.43
C LEU A 83 6.83 -18.25 -5.88
N TRP A 84 5.69 -18.60 -5.28
CA TRP A 84 5.49 -19.95 -4.72
C TRP A 84 5.40 -21.04 -5.79
N GLN A 85 4.80 -20.75 -6.93
CA GLN A 85 4.63 -21.73 -8.01
C GLN A 85 5.93 -21.97 -8.80
N ASN A 86 6.76 -20.93 -8.94
CA ASN A 86 7.94 -20.98 -9.79
C ASN A 86 9.27 -21.06 -9.02
N THR A 87 9.23 -21.17 -7.69
CA THR A 87 10.43 -21.31 -6.85
C THR A 87 10.24 -22.34 -5.73
N ASN A 88 11.34 -22.76 -5.09
CA ASN A 88 11.31 -23.70 -3.97
C ASN A 88 11.13 -23.01 -2.61
N ILE A 89 10.71 -21.74 -2.57
CA ILE A 89 10.78 -20.90 -1.38
C ILE A 89 10.04 -21.49 -0.16
N LEU A 90 8.94 -22.24 -0.36
CA LEU A 90 8.22 -22.90 0.74
C LEU A 90 9.04 -24.03 1.38
N LYS A 91 9.83 -24.75 0.57
CA LYS A 91 10.71 -25.81 1.06
C LYS A 91 11.86 -25.18 1.85
N ASP A 92 12.47 -24.14 1.32
CA ASP A 92 13.60 -23.45 1.95
C ASP A 92 13.17 -22.82 3.28
N ILE A 93 11.99 -22.16 3.32
CA ILE A 93 11.41 -21.62 4.56
C ILE A 93 11.20 -22.73 5.59
N LYS A 94 10.68 -23.90 5.17
CA LYS A 94 10.46 -25.02 6.09
C LYS A 94 11.78 -25.54 6.68
N GLU A 95 12.81 -25.66 5.86
CA GLU A 95 14.14 -26.12 6.29
C GLU A 95 14.75 -25.14 7.30
N GLU A 96 14.69 -23.83 7.03
CA GLU A 96 15.16 -22.78 7.95
C GLU A 96 14.36 -22.74 9.26
N GLN A 97 13.04 -22.92 9.20
CA GLN A 97 12.19 -22.98 10.40
C GLN A 97 12.50 -24.22 11.28
N GLN A 98 12.90 -25.33 10.67
CA GLN A 98 13.35 -26.53 11.39
C GLN A 98 14.77 -26.39 11.96
N ALA A 99 15.60 -25.53 11.36
CA ALA A 99 16.92 -25.17 11.87
C ALA A 99 16.84 -24.18 13.05
N ASP A 100 15.81 -23.32 13.09
CA ASP A 100 15.59 -22.38 14.19
C ASP A 100 15.17 -23.11 15.49
N PRO A 101 15.94 -23.00 16.60
CA PRO A 101 15.67 -23.72 17.84
C PRO A 101 14.34 -23.37 18.51
N LYS A 102 13.86 -22.12 18.39
CA LYS A 102 12.60 -21.67 19.00
C LYS A 102 11.41 -22.09 18.15
N LEU A 103 11.48 -21.88 16.85
CA LEU A 103 10.40 -22.25 15.93
C LEU A 103 10.22 -23.76 15.87
N LYS A 104 11.31 -24.53 15.87
CA LYS A 104 11.26 -25.99 15.95
C LYS A 104 10.50 -26.51 17.18
N GLN A 105 10.68 -25.89 18.34
CA GLN A 105 9.94 -26.27 19.55
C GLN A 105 8.43 -26.02 19.39
N ILE A 106 8.06 -24.90 18.77
CA ILE A 106 6.66 -24.55 18.50
C ILE A 106 6.06 -25.52 17.48
N ILE A 107 6.78 -25.82 16.40
CA ILE A 107 6.35 -26.76 15.35
C ILE A 107 6.09 -28.14 15.97
N ASN A 108 7.05 -28.67 16.72
CA ASN A 108 6.88 -29.96 17.38
C ASN A 108 5.69 -29.97 18.36
N PHE A 109 5.45 -28.86 19.08
CA PHE A 109 4.30 -28.75 19.97
C PHE A 109 2.96 -28.74 19.22
N LEU A 110 2.90 -28.13 18.05
CA LEU A 110 1.70 -28.11 17.20
C LEU A 110 1.45 -29.46 16.52
N GLU A 111 2.50 -30.15 16.09
CA GLU A 111 2.41 -31.48 15.46
C GLU A 111 2.11 -32.61 16.47
N THR A 112 2.48 -32.44 17.74
CA THR A 112 2.24 -33.44 18.80
C THR A 112 0.88 -33.32 19.50
N LYS A 113 0.15 -32.22 19.28
CA LYS A 113 -1.25 -32.15 19.70
C LYS A 113 -2.10 -32.89 18.68
N PRO A 114 -2.79 -33.98 19.03
CA PRO A 114 -3.80 -34.53 18.14
C PRO A 114 -4.86 -33.45 17.93
N THR A 115 -5.23 -33.23 16.68
CA THR A 115 -6.42 -32.47 16.29
C THR A 115 -7.61 -33.07 17.03
N THR A 116 -8.00 -32.46 18.15
CA THR A 116 -9.34 -32.62 18.69
C THR A 116 -10.28 -31.97 17.68
N ASP A 117 -10.73 -32.79 16.73
CA ASP A 117 -11.87 -32.51 15.89
C ASP A 117 -13.10 -32.26 16.80
N SER A 118 -13.83 -31.20 16.50
CA SER A 118 -15.22 -30.97 16.93
C SER A 118 -15.94 -30.24 15.81
#